data_AF-A0A4Z0QX87-F1
#
_entry.id   AF-A0A4Z0QX87-F1
#
_cell.length_a   1.000
_cell.length_b   1.000
_cell.length_c   1.000
_cell.angle_alpha   90.00
_cell.angle_beta   90.00
_cell.angle_gamma   90.00
#
_symmetry.space_group_name_H-M   'P 1'
#
loop_
_entity.id
_entity.type
_entity.pdbx_description
1 polymer ?
#
loop_
_entity_poly.entity_id
_entity_poly.type
_entity_poly.pdbx_seq_one_letter_code
_entity_poly.pdbx_strand_id
1 'polypeptide(L)'
;MLENENNNAPEVHNLYGVLAELTGDLGLAGKHYRAAYALDPAYKPSSRNLERITSFYYSPWDTNPDFGDQPETEEVTNYVLEFDNRNIGHLRKRSQ
;
A
#
# COMPACT_ATOMS: atom_id res chain seq x y z
N MET A 1 23.04 -11.96 19.67
CA MET A 1 22.86 -10.89 18.67
C MET A 1 21.38 -10.57 18.66
N LEU A 2 20.98 -9.47 19.29
CA LEU A 2 19.63 -8.95 19.16
C LEU A 2 19.61 -8.21 17.83
N GLU A 3 18.87 -8.75 16.86
CA GLU A 3 18.68 -8.10 15.57
C GLU A 3 18.09 -6.72 15.82
N ASN A 4 18.71 -5.71 15.20
CA ASN A 4 18.33 -4.31 15.28
C ASN A 4 16.82 -4.18 15.05
N GLU A 5 16.08 -3.70 16.06
CA GLU A 5 14.72 -3.17 15.89
C GLU A 5 14.80 -2.04 14.86
N ASN A 6 14.61 -2.37 13.58
CA ASN A 6 14.54 -1.38 12.53
C ASN A 6 13.16 -0.71 12.59
N ASN A 7 13.00 0.20 13.54
CA ASN A 7 11.79 1.01 13.70
C ASN A 7 11.49 1.93 12.50
N ASN A 8 12.35 1.93 11.47
CA ASN A 8 12.21 2.69 10.23
C ASN A 8 11.82 1.80 9.03
N ALA A 9 11.22 0.63 9.26
CA ALA A 9 10.64 -0.17 8.17
C ALA A 9 9.22 0.33 7.83
N PRO A 10 8.82 0.34 6.54
CA PRO A 10 7.47 0.77 6.14
C PRO A 10 6.37 -0.06 6.79
N GLU A 11 6.59 -1.36 6.99
CA GLU A 11 5.66 -2.28 7.66
C GLU A 11 5.41 -1.86 9.11
N VAL A 12 6.47 -1.49 9.84
CA VAL A 12 6.39 -1.07 11.24
C VAL A 12 5.55 0.22 11.36
N HIS A 13 5.83 1.20 10.49
CA HIS A 13 5.04 2.42 10.47
C HIS A 13 3.59 2.19 10.04
N ASN A 14 3.31 1.28 9.11
CA ASN A 14 1.93 0.94 8.78
C ASN A 14 1.18 0.36 9.98
N LEU A 15 1.79 -0.58 10.71
CA LEU A 15 1.18 -1.17 11.90
C LEU A 15 0.99 -0.15 13.04
N TYR A 16 1.92 0.79 13.25
CA TYR A 16 1.69 1.90 14.17
C TYR A 16 0.54 2.80 13.74
N GLY A 17 0.38 3.02 12.43
CA GLY A 17 -0.77 3.74 11.88
C GLY A 17 -2.09 3.03 12.18
N VAL A 18 -2.14 1.71 11.96
CA VAL A 18 -3.30 0.88 12.28
C VAL A 18 -3.64 0.93 13.76
N LEU A 19 -2.65 0.82 14.64
CA LEU A 19 -2.86 0.90 16.09
C LEU A 19 -3.43 2.28 16.50
N ALA A 20 -2.87 3.37 15.95
CA ALA A 20 -3.36 4.71 16.21
C ALA A 20 -4.79 4.91 15.71
N GLU A 21 -5.14 4.34 14.56
CA GLU A 21 -6.49 4.39 14.01
C GLU A 21 -7.49 3.63 14.89
N LEU A 22 -7.16 2.39 15.29
CA LEU A 22 -8.01 1.57 16.15
C LEU A 22 -8.21 2.19 17.55
N THR A 23 -7.30 3.06 17.96
CA THR A 23 -7.40 3.83 19.22
C THR A 23 -8.06 5.21 19.04
N GLY A 24 -8.45 5.57 17.82
CA GLY A 24 -9.20 6.78 17.49
C GLY A 24 -8.35 8.02 17.17
N ASP A 25 -7.02 7.92 17.16
CA ASP A 25 -6.13 9.03 16.78
C ASP A 25 -5.79 8.98 15.28
N LEU A 26 -6.73 9.46 14.46
CA LEU A 26 -6.55 9.55 13.00
C LEU A 26 -5.41 10.47 12.58
N GLY A 27 -5.09 11.48 13.41
CA GLY A 27 -4.00 12.41 13.15
C GLY A 27 -2.65 11.71 13.25
N LEU A 28 -2.46 10.89 14.30
CA LEU A 28 -1.29 10.04 14.48
C LEU A 28 -1.25 8.91 13.44
N ALA A 29 -2.40 8.29 13.15
CA ALA A 29 -2.50 7.26 12.11
C ALA A 29 -1.98 7.77 10.76
N GLY A 30 -2.47 8.94 10.32
CA GLY A 30 -2.04 9.55 9.07
C GLY A 30 -0.57 9.96 9.04
N LYS A 31 0.05 10.29 10.19
CA LYS A 31 1.51 10.54 10.24
C LYS A 31 2.30 9.26 9.98
N HIS A 32 1.88 8.17 10.61
CA HIS A 32 2.53 6.87 10.46
C HIS A 32 2.35 6.30 9.05
N TYR A 33 1.15 6.36 8.48
CA TYR A 33 0.93 5.94 7.08
C TYR A 33 1.73 6.80 6.08
N ARG A 34 1.89 8.12 6.33
CA ARG A 34 2.77 8.96 5.49
C ARG A 34 4.24 8.59 5.64
N ALA A 35 4.69 8.25 6.85
CA ALA A 35 6.08 7.82 7.08
C ALA A 35 6.38 6.51 6.34
N ALA A 36 5.51 5.51 6.46
CA ALA A 36 5.62 4.27 5.71
C ALA A 36 5.66 4.51 4.18
N TYR A 37 4.75 5.35 3.67
CA TYR A 37 4.73 5.71 2.25
C TYR A 37 6.00 6.43 1.78
N ALA A 38 6.59 7.28 2.64
CA ALA A 38 7.83 7.98 2.31
C ALA A 38 9.06 7.07 2.32
N LEU A 39 9.04 5.99 3.12
CA LEU A 39 10.09 4.99 3.17
C LEU A 39 10.05 4.05 1.97
N ASP A 40 8.85 3.57 1.62
CA ASP A 40 8.63 2.74 0.44
C ASP A 40 7.26 3.04 -0.21
N PRO A 41 7.23 3.78 -1.32
CA PRO A 41 6.02 4.02 -2.11
C PRO A 41 5.45 2.75 -2.79
N ALA A 42 6.24 1.69 -2.92
CA ALA A 42 5.79 0.40 -3.46
C ALA A 42 5.06 -0.45 -2.41
N TYR A 43 5.24 -0.16 -1.11
CA TYR A 43 4.50 -0.79 -0.02
C TYR A 43 3.05 -0.26 0.03
N LYS A 44 2.18 -0.87 -0.77
CA LYS A 44 0.79 -0.44 -0.99
C LYS A 44 -0.11 -0.38 0.26
N PRO A 45 0.01 -1.25 1.26
CA PRO A 45 -0.88 -1.23 2.43
C PRO A 45 -0.98 0.15 3.07
N SER A 46 0.15 0.85 3.20
CA SER A 46 0.18 2.19 3.79
C SER A 46 -0.57 3.24 2.95
N SER A 47 -0.44 3.18 1.62
CA SER A 47 -1.18 4.08 0.73
C SER A 47 -2.69 3.83 0.76
N ARG A 48 -3.12 2.56 0.78
CA ARG A 48 -4.54 2.18 0.89
C ARG A 48 -5.14 2.66 2.20
N ASN A 49 -4.41 2.48 3.30
CA ASN A 49 -4.83 2.98 4.60
C ASN A 49 -4.92 4.50 4.65
N LEU A 50 -3.92 5.21 4.12
CA LEU A 50 -3.93 6.67 4.07
C LEU A 50 -5.11 7.19 3.24
N GLU A 51 -5.37 6.61 2.07
CA GLU A 51 -6.53 6.94 1.23
C GLU A 51 -7.84 6.67 1.98
N ARG A 52 -7.96 5.51 2.63
CA ARG A 52 -9.16 5.13 3.39
C ARG A 52 -9.47 6.12 4.51
N ILE A 53 -8.50 6.47 5.35
CA ILE A 53 -8.71 7.39 6.49
C ILE A 53 -8.89 8.85 6.08
N THR A 54 -8.49 9.23 4.87
CA THR A 54 -8.64 10.60 4.34
C THR A 54 -9.86 10.76 3.44
N SER A 55 -10.57 9.66 3.15
CA SER A 55 -11.83 9.68 2.41
C SER A 55 -12.91 10.48 3.13
N PHE A 56 -13.72 11.22 2.36
CA PHE A 56 -14.93 11.88 2.88
C PHE A 56 -15.95 10.91 3.47
N TYR A 57 -15.89 9.63 3.08
CA TYR A 57 -16.78 8.57 3.53
C TYR A 57 -16.12 7.65 4.56
N TYR A 58 -15.03 8.09 5.21
CA TYR A 58 -14.38 7.29 6.22
C TYR A 58 -15.34 6.94 7.36
N SER A 59 -15.47 5.64 7.63
CA SER A 59 -16.15 5.07 8.77
C SER A 59 -15.23 4.00 9.36
N PRO A 60 -14.92 4.06 10.67
CA PRO A 60 -14.05 3.07 11.32
C PRO A 60 -14.67 1.66 11.37
N TRP A 61 -15.95 1.52 11.01
CA TRP A 61 -16.70 0.27 11.07
C TRP A 61 -16.92 -0.37 9.70
N ASP A 62 -16.74 0.38 8.61
CA ASP A 62 -17.13 -0.07 7.26
C ASP A 62 -16.03 -0.91 6.61
N THR A 63 -14.76 -0.64 6.90
CA THR A 63 -13.64 -1.30 6.24
C THR A 63 -12.44 -1.39 7.18
N ASN A 64 -11.94 -2.62 7.35
CA ASN A 64 -10.75 -2.90 8.15
C ASN A 64 -9.50 -2.27 7.52
N PRO A 65 -8.52 -1.84 8.35
CA PRO A 65 -7.21 -1.44 7.86
C PRO A 65 -6.47 -2.58 7.15
N ASP A 66 -5.64 -2.23 6.18
CA ASP A 66 -4.72 -3.14 5.51
C ASP A 66 -3.46 -3.34 6.37
N PHE A 67 -3.30 -4.52 6.94
CA PHE A 67 -2.15 -4.84 7.81
C PHE A 67 -0.87 -5.13 7.01
N GLY A 68 -0.97 -5.38 5.70
CA GLY A 68 0.15 -5.78 4.86
C GLY A 68 0.60 -7.23 5.05
N ASP A 69 -0.29 -8.10 5.57
CA ASP A 69 -0.09 -9.54 5.70
C ASP A 69 -0.52 -10.32 4.45
N GLN A 70 -1.26 -9.67 3.55
CA GLN A 70 -1.71 -10.24 2.29
C GLN A 70 -0.71 -9.96 1.16
N PRO A 71 -0.40 -10.93 0.29
CA PRO A 71 0.44 -10.68 -0.87
C PRO A 71 -0.26 -9.70 -1.83
N GLU A 72 0.52 -8.78 -2.41
CA GLU A 72 0.03 -7.92 -3.46
C GLU A 72 -0.43 -8.77 -4.66
N THR A 73 -1.69 -8.60 -5.06
CA THR A 73 -2.19 -9.23 -6.27
C THR A 73 -1.68 -8.47 -7.48
N GLU A 74 -1.10 -9.19 -8.45
CA GLU A 74 -0.76 -8.57 -9.72
C GLU A 74 -2.04 -8.03 -10.36
N GLU A 75 -2.07 -6.72 -10.61
CA GLU A 75 -3.15 -6.14 -11.38
C GLU A 75 -3.19 -6.84 -12.74
N VAL A 76 -4.31 -7.49 -13.05
CA VAL A 76 -4.49 -8.13 -14.34
C VAL A 76 -4.57 -7.01 -15.39
N THR A 77 -3.42 -6.71 -15.99
CA THR A 77 -3.39 -5.71 -17.05
C THR A 77 -4.09 -6.28 -18.27
N ASN A 78 -5.03 -5.53 -18.81
CA ASN A 78 -5.70 -5.86 -20.07
C ASN A 78 -4.77 -5.74 -21.28
N TYR A 79 -3.46 -5.63 -21.07
CA TYR A 79 -2.48 -5.40 -22.11
C TYR A 79 -1.33 -6.41 -22.00
N VAL A 80 -0.74 -6.75 -23.13
CA VAL A 80 0.46 -7.58 -23.25
C VAL A 80 1.50 -6.76 -23.98
N LEU A 81 2.74 -6.78 -23.48
CA LEU A 81 3.88 -6.23 -24.18
C LEU A 81 4.42 -7.29 -25.14
N GLU A 82 4.34 -7.02 -26.44
CA GLU A 82 4.86 -7.91 -27.49
C GLU A 82 6.03 -7.23 -28.20
N PHE A 83 7.15 -7.93 -28.39
CA PHE A 83 8.31 -7.40 -29.09
C PHE A 83 8.29 -7.85 -30.55
N ASP A 84 8.52 -6.92 -31.47
CA ASP A 84 8.73 -7.27 -32.87
C ASP A 84 10.15 -7.77 -33.15
N ASN A 85 10.42 -8.14 -34.41
CA ASN A 85 11.73 -8.61 -34.85
C ASN A 85 12.85 -7.55 -34.81
N ARG A 86 12.52 -6.29 -34.48
CA ARG A 86 13.48 -5.20 -34.26
C ARG A 86 13.64 -4.89 -32.77
N ASN A 87 13.10 -5.73 -31.88
CA ASN A 87 13.05 -5.53 -30.42
C ASN A 87 12.28 -4.29 -29.99
N ILE A 88 11.32 -3.83 -30.79
CA ILE A 88 10.43 -2.72 -30.43
C ILE A 88 9.21 -3.31 -29.73
N GLY A 89 8.90 -2.81 -28.53
CA GLY A 89 7.76 -3.23 -27.73
C GLY A 89 6.45 -2.56 -28.15
N HIS A 90 5.43 -3.37 -28.43
CA HIS A 90 4.08 -2.96 -28.78
C HIS A 90 3.11 -3.37 -27.67
N LEU A 91 2.30 -2.44 -27.20
CA LEU A 91 1.27 -2.71 -26.20
C LEU A 91 0.00 -3.21 -26.89
N ARG A 92 -0.31 -4.50 -26.77
CA ARG A 92 -1.53 -5.10 -27.35
C ARG A 92 -2.59 -5.32 -26.28
N LYS A 93 -3.82 -4.89 -26.54
CA LYS A 93 -4.95 -5.24 -25.67
C LYS A 93 -5.20 -6.75 -25.72
N ARG A 94 -5.34 -7.41 -24.57
CA ARG A 94 -5.84 -8.77 -24.45
C ARG A 94 -7.29 -8.77 -24.97
N SER A 95 -7.57 -9.46 -26.06
CA SER A 95 -8.93 -9.78 -26.48
C SER A 95 -9.51 -10.78 -25.48
N GLN A 96 -10.74 -10.56 -25.03
CA GLN A 96 -11.48 -11.50 -24.18
C GLN A 96 -11.64 -12.86 -24.85
#